data_AF-A0A2M8MZ50-F1
#
_entry.id   AF-A0A2M8MZ50-F1
#
_cell.length_a   1.000
_cell.length_b   1.000
_cell.length_c   1.000
_cell.angle_alpha   90.00
_cell.angle_beta   90.00
_cell.angle_gamma   90.00
#
_symmetry.space_group_name_H-M   'P 1'
#
loop_
_entity.id
_entity.type
_entity.pdbx_description
1 polymer ?
#
loop_
_entity_poly.entity_id
_entity_poly.type
_entity_poly.pdbx_seq_one_letter_code
_entity_poly.pdbx_strand_id
1 'polypeptide(L)'
;MRYIISLLLASTALPALADVPRVVTDIPPVHAIAAQVMGDLGQPELLLDRGANAHNYQLRPSQAASLADAGLVVWVGPEMTPWMERALDGLSPDVPRLSLLNAEGTLRRDYGDDSAHDHADHAGHDHGDEAKAAGHDHDHDHDHDHDHDHDHAEAAKAEDHAHDDHAGHDHAAHDHDSHDHEGHTHSGVDPHAWLDPANAKVWAGAIAAELSRLDPENAATYAANAAAAQARIDALDAELAAQLAPVADKPFVVYHDAYGYFTSHYGLTMAGAVALGDASSPGAARLRELSATVAEGGALCLFPEAQHDPALVTQMAEGTAARVGAALDPEGSTIDAGPDAYDALLRALASNLVACLNG
;
A
#
# COMPACT_ATOMS: atom_id res chain seq x y z
N MET A 1 -1.79 -13.51 85.23
CA MET A 1 -2.43 -13.49 83.90
C MET A 1 -1.79 -12.41 83.05
N ARG A 2 -1.06 -12.78 81.99
CA ARG A 2 -0.60 -11.85 80.95
C ARG A 2 -1.19 -12.38 79.65
N TYR A 3 -2.13 -11.64 79.07
CA TYR A 3 -2.75 -11.96 77.78
C TYR A 3 -1.88 -11.36 76.67
N ILE A 4 -1.32 -12.22 75.83
CA ILE A 4 -0.63 -11.81 74.59
C ILE A 4 -1.70 -11.75 73.51
N ILE A 5 -2.07 -10.53 73.12
CA ILE A 5 -2.95 -10.28 71.98
C ILE A 5 -2.11 -10.45 70.72
N SER A 6 -2.30 -11.56 70.01
CA SER A 6 -1.71 -11.78 68.69
C SER A 6 -2.50 -10.97 67.68
N LEU A 7 -1.90 -9.90 67.15
CA LEU A 7 -2.46 -9.09 66.09
C LEU A 7 -2.24 -9.83 64.76
N LEU A 8 -3.29 -10.43 64.20
CA LEU A 8 -3.26 -10.97 62.84
C LEU A 8 -3.17 -9.79 61.87
N LEU A 9 -2.02 -9.65 61.20
CA LEU A 9 -1.84 -8.74 60.07
C LEU A 9 -2.50 -9.40 58.85
N ALA A 10 -3.71 -8.96 58.51
CA ALA A 10 -4.36 -9.36 57.26
C ALA A 10 -3.72 -8.57 56.10
N SER A 11 -2.80 -9.20 55.38
CA SER A 11 -2.28 -8.67 54.11
C SER A 11 -3.39 -8.73 53.05
N THR A 12 -4.06 -7.62 52.81
CA THR A 12 -4.90 -7.46 51.61
C THR A 12 -3.97 -7.32 50.41
N ALA A 13 -3.80 -8.39 49.64
CA ALA A 13 -3.20 -8.30 48.31
C ALA A 13 -4.11 -7.39 47.47
N LEU A 14 -3.64 -6.19 47.16
CA LEU A 14 -4.24 -5.39 46.09
C LEU A 14 -4.08 -6.21 44.80
N PRO A 15 -5.11 -6.34 43.95
CA PRO A 15 -4.93 -6.95 42.64
C PRO A 15 -3.83 -6.15 41.93
N ALA A 16 -2.77 -6.82 41.50
CA ALA A 16 -1.87 -6.25 40.52
C ALA A 16 -2.74 -5.92 39.30
N LEU A 17 -2.75 -4.66 38.88
CA LEU A 17 -3.30 -4.32 37.58
C LEU A 17 -2.34 -4.95 36.57
N ALA A 18 -2.83 -5.92 35.79
CA ALA A 18 -2.08 -6.51 34.69
C ALA A 18 -1.55 -5.38 33.79
N ASP A 19 -0.27 -5.45 33.43
CA ASP A 19 0.39 -4.43 32.61
C ASP A 19 0.07 -4.69 31.14
N VAL A 20 -1.01 -4.09 30.66
CA VAL A 20 -1.49 -4.23 29.28
C VAL A 20 -0.41 -3.71 28.32
N PRO A 21 0.03 -4.50 27.32
CA PRO A 21 1.08 -4.07 26.40
C PRO A 21 0.69 -2.78 25.67
N ARG A 22 1.64 -1.85 25.58
CA ARG A 22 1.48 -0.67 24.72
C ARG A 22 1.57 -1.11 23.25
N VAL A 23 0.41 -1.19 22.60
CA VAL A 23 0.30 -1.59 21.19
C VAL A 23 0.48 -0.37 20.29
N VAL A 24 1.31 -0.51 19.27
CA VAL A 24 1.52 0.49 18.22
C VAL A 24 1.14 -0.12 16.87
N THR A 25 0.43 0.65 16.05
CA THR A 25 -0.12 0.23 14.76
C THR A 25 0.29 1.15 13.62
N ASP A 26 0.32 0.62 12.40
CA ASP A 26 0.71 1.36 11.20
C ASP A 26 -0.43 2.20 10.65
N ILE A 27 -1.54 1.57 10.24
CA ILE A 27 -2.63 2.19 9.47
C ILE A 27 -4.00 2.11 10.19
N PRO A 28 -4.97 2.99 9.87
CA PRO A 28 -6.27 3.03 10.53
C PRO A 28 -7.05 1.69 10.62
N PRO A 29 -7.12 0.82 9.58
CA PRO A 29 -7.84 -0.44 9.70
C PRO A 29 -7.16 -1.42 10.67
N VAL A 30 -5.82 -1.45 10.72
CA VAL A 30 -5.07 -2.26 11.68
C VAL A 30 -5.30 -1.75 13.11
N HIS A 31 -5.25 -0.43 13.30
CA HIS A 31 -5.63 0.21 14.57
C HIS A 31 -7.04 -0.22 15.00
N ALA A 32 -8.02 -0.17 14.10
CA ALA A 32 -9.41 -0.49 14.42
C ALA A 32 -9.59 -1.95 14.87
N ILE A 33 -8.97 -2.91 14.16
CA ILE A 33 -9.03 -4.33 14.52
C ILE A 33 -8.33 -4.56 15.86
N ALA A 34 -7.14 -3.98 16.07
CA ALA A 34 -6.44 -4.08 17.35
C ALA A 34 -7.25 -3.47 18.51
N ALA A 35 -7.90 -2.32 18.29
CA ALA A 35 -8.75 -1.68 19.28
C ALA A 35 -9.97 -2.54 19.66
N GLN A 36 -10.58 -3.25 18.70
CA GLN A 36 -11.66 -4.21 18.98
C GLN A 36 -11.18 -5.35 19.87
N VAL A 37 -9.98 -5.89 19.62
CA VAL A 37 -9.41 -6.99 20.41
C VAL A 37 -8.99 -6.53 21.80
N MET A 38 -8.37 -5.35 21.92
CA MET A 38 -7.98 -4.78 23.20
C MET A 38 -9.20 -4.40 24.06
N GLY A 39 -10.29 -3.93 23.44
CA GLY A 39 -11.52 -3.56 24.13
C GLY A 39 -11.27 -2.54 25.26
N ASP A 40 -11.80 -2.82 26.45
CA ASP A 40 -11.65 -1.94 27.61
C ASP A 40 -10.28 -2.02 28.30
N LEU A 41 -9.40 -2.94 27.87
CA LEU A 41 -8.07 -3.11 28.47
C LEU A 41 -7.09 -2.00 28.05
N GLY A 42 -7.29 -1.41 26.87
CA GLY A 42 -6.42 -0.36 26.37
C GLY A 42 -6.80 0.07 24.95
N GLN A 43 -6.06 1.04 24.42
CA GLN A 43 -6.21 1.51 23.04
C GLN A 43 -4.85 1.48 22.36
N PRO A 44 -4.77 0.95 21.12
CA PRO A 44 -3.53 1.01 20.35
C PRO A 44 -3.22 2.46 19.95
N GLU A 45 -1.94 2.75 19.78
CA GLU A 45 -1.49 4.00 19.16
C GLU A 45 -1.41 3.82 17.64
N LEU A 46 -2.00 4.74 16.88
CA LEU A 46 -1.86 4.80 15.43
C LEU A 46 -0.68 5.70 15.06
N LEU A 47 0.30 5.17 14.31
CA LEU A 47 1.45 5.96 13.89
C LEU A 47 1.17 6.85 12.70
N LEU A 48 0.45 6.35 11.68
CA LEU A 48 0.18 7.16 10.50
C LEU A 48 -0.70 8.36 10.87
N ASP A 49 -0.23 9.57 10.56
CA ASP A 49 -1.01 10.77 10.76
C ASP A 49 -2.26 10.76 9.86
N ARG A 50 -3.34 11.40 10.32
CA ARG A 50 -4.57 11.52 9.53
C ARG A 50 -4.30 12.14 8.16
N GLY A 51 -4.72 11.46 7.10
CA GLY A 51 -4.55 11.90 5.71
C GLY A 51 -3.14 11.74 5.13
N ALA A 52 -2.21 11.13 5.88
CA ALA A 52 -0.90 10.77 5.32
C ALA A 52 -0.99 9.53 4.43
N ASN A 53 0.01 9.34 3.57
CA ASN A 53 0.11 8.18 2.67
C ASN A 53 0.86 7.04 3.38
N ALA A 54 0.25 5.85 3.47
CA ALA A 54 0.82 4.72 4.19
C ALA A 54 2.07 4.12 3.52
N HIS A 55 2.24 4.26 2.21
CA HIS A 55 3.40 3.74 1.48
C HIS A 55 4.62 4.68 1.56
N ASN A 56 4.38 5.98 1.76
CA ASN A 56 5.43 6.99 1.89
C ASN A 56 5.14 7.95 3.05
N TYR A 57 5.73 7.65 4.20
CA TYR A 57 5.61 8.46 5.40
C TYR A 57 6.97 8.69 6.07
N GLN A 58 7.14 9.87 6.66
CA GLN A 58 8.32 10.24 7.41
C GLN A 58 7.96 10.35 8.90
N LEU A 59 8.53 9.44 9.70
CA LEU A 59 8.30 9.44 11.14
C LEU A 59 8.85 10.71 11.81
N ARG A 60 8.06 11.25 12.74
CA ARG A 60 8.50 12.28 13.69
C ARG A 60 9.30 11.63 14.83
N PRO A 61 10.18 12.38 15.52
CA PRO A 61 10.93 11.86 16.67
C PRO A 61 10.05 11.25 17.76
N SER A 62 8.86 11.80 18.00
CA SER A 62 7.90 11.26 18.97
C SER A 62 7.34 9.90 18.56
N GLN A 63 7.06 9.68 17.28
CA GLN A 63 6.60 8.39 16.77
C GLN A 63 7.72 7.35 16.78
N ALA A 64 8.96 7.76 16.49
CA ALA A 64 10.11 6.88 16.63
C ALA A 64 10.31 6.44 18.10
N ALA A 65 10.14 7.35 19.05
CA ALA A 65 10.12 7.00 20.48
C ALA A 65 8.94 6.07 20.82
N SER A 66 7.75 6.32 20.26
CA SER A 66 6.60 5.43 20.42
C SER A 66 6.89 4.01 19.94
N LEU A 67 7.55 3.84 18.80
CA LEU A 67 7.98 2.53 18.32
C LEU A 67 9.02 1.86 19.23
N ALA A 68 9.98 2.64 19.76
CA ALA A 68 11.01 2.14 20.67
C ALA A 68 10.43 1.62 22.00
N ASP A 69 9.40 2.30 22.50
CA ASP A 69 8.74 1.99 23.77
C ASP A 69 7.50 1.07 23.59
N ALA A 70 7.31 0.47 22.42
CA ALA A 70 6.17 -0.40 22.15
C ALA A 70 6.33 -1.75 22.88
N GLY A 71 5.25 -2.20 23.54
CA GLY A 71 5.17 -3.57 24.06
C GLY A 71 4.80 -4.58 22.97
N LEU A 72 4.15 -4.12 21.90
CA LEU A 72 3.85 -4.88 20.70
C LEU A 72 3.65 -3.92 19.53
N VAL A 73 4.22 -4.26 18.37
CA VAL A 73 3.95 -3.60 17.10
C VAL A 73 3.07 -4.52 16.25
N VAL A 74 1.89 -4.04 15.84
CA VAL A 74 0.97 -4.75 14.95
C VAL A 74 0.84 -3.94 13.66
N TRP A 75 1.19 -4.53 12.53
CA TRP A 75 1.29 -3.82 11.26
C TRP A 75 1.00 -4.78 10.11
N VAL A 76 0.67 -4.26 8.93
CA VAL A 76 0.44 -5.10 7.76
C VAL A 76 1.74 -5.83 7.40
N GLY A 77 2.83 -5.08 7.24
CA GLY A 77 4.13 -5.59 6.85
C GLY A 77 4.92 -4.57 6.03
N PRO A 78 6.16 -4.89 5.64
CA PRO A 78 7.01 -4.02 4.83
C PRO A 78 6.42 -3.71 3.45
N GLU A 79 5.55 -4.57 2.92
CA GLU A 79 4.84 -4.37 1.65
C GLU A 79 3.91 -3.16 1.68
N MET A 80 3.38 -2.83 2.86
CA MET A 80 2.50 -1.68 3.10
C MET A 80 3.28 -0.48 3.62
N THR A 81 3.99 -0.66 4.74
CA THR A 81 4.65 0.44 5.46
C THR A 81 6.17 0.25 5.50
N PRO A 82 6.88 0.36 4.36
CA PRO A 82 8.34 0.12 4.29
C PRO A 82 9.16 1.14 5.08
N TRP A 83 8.58 2.31 5.38
CA TRP A 83 9.19 3.28 6.31
C TRP A 83 9.21 2.77 7.75
N MET A 84 8.25 1.94 8.14
CA MET A 84 8.15 1.37 9.47
C MET A 84 9.15 0.23 9.65
N GLU A 85 9.37 -0.60 8.63
CA GLU A 85 10.43 -1.61 8.61
C GLU A 85 11.80 -0.97 8.88
N ARG A 86 12.17 0.06 8.08
CA ARG A 86 13.43 0.79 8.25
C ARG A 86 13.59 1.39 9.65
N ALA A 87 12.49 1.88 10.24
CA ALA A 87 12.50 2.41 11.59
C ALA A 87 12.71 1.32 12.63
N LEU A 88 12.01 0.19 12.49
CA LEU A 88 12.08 -0.97 13.38
C LEU A 88 13.46 -1.64 13.33
N ASP A 89 14.13 -1.67 12.18
CA ASP A 89 15.49 -2.21 12.05
C ASP A 89 16.55 -1.33 12.73
N GLY A 90 16.27 -0.04 12.87
CA GLY A 90 17.09 0.90 13.65
C GLY A 90 16.89 0.80 15.15
N LEU A 91 15.87 0.07 15.62
CA LEU A 91 15.55 -0.14 17.04
C LEU A 91 16.13 -1.46 17.54
N SER A 92 16.24 -1.60 18.87
CA SER A 92 16.69 -2.86 19.49
C SER A 92 15.82 -4.04 19.02
N PRO A 93 16.41 -5.23 18.79
CA PRO A 93 15.72 -6.39 18.21
C PRO A 93 14.60 -6.99 19.09
N ASP A 94 14.42 -6.49 20.31
CA ASP A 94 13.58 -7.11 21.32
C ASP A 94 12.10 -6.65 21.29
N VAL A 95 11.73 -5.65 20.50
CA VAL A 95 10.33 -5.22 20.37
C VAL A 95 9.53 -6.30 19.64
N PRO A 96 8.50 -6.94 20.25
CA PRO A 96 7.66 -7.91 19.57
C PRO A 96 6.92 -7.29 18.38
N ARG A 97 6.89 -8.01 17.25
CA ARG A 97 6.29 -7.55 15.98
C ARG A 97 5.35 -8.62 15.45
N LEU A 98 4.14 -8.23 15.08
CA LEU A 98 3.16 -9.07 14.38
C LEU A 98 2.89 -8.48 13.00
N SER A 99 3.45 -9.09 11.95
CA SER A 99 3.09 -8.78 10.55
C SER A 99 1.82 -9.55 10.19
N LEU A 100 0.75 -8.80 9.90
CA LEU A 100 -0.57 -9.35 9.63
C LEU A 100 -0.65 -9.99 8.23
N LEU A 101 0.02 -9.41 7.24
CA LEU A 101 0.10 -9.98 5.89
C LEU A 101 0.78 -11.36 5.89
N ASN A 102 1.73 -11.57 6.81
CA ASN A 102 2.45 -12.83 6.99
C ASN A 102 1.91 -13.71 8.11
N ALA A 103 0.79 -13.33 8.75
CA ALA A 103 0.16 -14.14 9.78
C ALA A 103 -0.40 -15.45 9.20
N GLU A 104 -0.33 -16.53 9.97
CA GLU A 104 -0.86 -17.82 9.54
C GLU A 104 -2.37 -17.73 9.26
N GLY A 105 -2.79 -18.14 8.07
CA GLY A 105 -4.18 -18.10 7.62
C GLY A 105 -4.56 -16.84 6.83
N THR A 106 -3.70 -15.82 6.75
CA THR A 106 -3.95 -14.65 5.90
C THR A 106 -3.93 -15.06 4.42
N LEU A 107 -5.02 -14.75 3.71
CA LEU A 107 -5.11 -14.85 2.26
C LEU A 107 -4.26 -13.74 1.64
N ARG A 108 -3.37 -14.13 0.72
CA ARG A 108 -2.50 -13.23 -0.04
C ARG A 108 -2.84 -13.31 -1.51
N ARG A 109 -2.73 -12.17 -2.19
CA ARG A 109 -2.91 -11.99 -3.62
C ARG A 109 -1.74 -11.17 -4.17
N ASP A 110 -1.36 -11.42 -5.40
CA ASP A 110 -0.41 -10.58 -6.13
C ASP A 110 -1.17 -9.52 -6.96
N TYR A 111 -0.54 -8.38 -7.24
CA TYR A 111 -1.12 -7.39 -8.14
C TYR A 111 -1.50 -8.01 -9.49
N GLY A 112 -2.67 -7.64 -10.02
CA GLY A 112 -3.13 -8.06 -11.34
C GLY A 112 -3.68 -9.49 -11.46
N ASP A 113 -3.80 -10.27 -10.37
CA ASP A 113 -4.35 -11.65 -10.41
C ASP A 113 -5.84 -11.70 -10.84
N ASP A 114 -6.57 -10.59 -10.71
CA ASP A 114 -7.98 -10.45 -11.12
C ASP A 114 -8.15 -9.89 -12.55
N SER A 115 -7.06 -9.51 -13.21
CA SER A 115 -7.12 -9.00 -14.59
C SER A 115 -7.36 -10.17 -15.54
N ALA A 116 -8.64 -10.44 -15.80
CA ALA A 116 -9.11 -11.32 -16.86
C ALA A 116 -8.65 -10.81 -18.23
N HIS A 117 -7.37 -11.02 -18.54
CA HIS A 117 -6.84 -10.94 -19.89
C HIS A 117 -7.05 -12.30 -20.55
N ASP A 118 -8.26 -12.52 -21.07
CA ASP A 118 -8.47 -13.37 -22.24
C ASP A 118 -7.71 -12.71 -23.40
N HIS A 119 -6.39 -12.93 -23.46
CA HIS A 119 -5.64 -12.69 -24.68
C HIS A 119 -6.04 -13.77 -25.67
N ALA A 120 -7.11 -13.50 -26.42
CA ALA A 120 -7.39 -14.17 -27.66
C ALA A 120 -6.11 -14.15 -28.51
N ASP A 121 -5.58 -15.35 -28.76
CA ASP A 121 -4.42 -15.61 -29.61
C ASP A 121 -4.52 -14.78 -30.90
N HIS A 122 -3.71 -13.74 -31.01
CA HIS A 122 -3.51 -13.07 -32.28
C HIS A 122 -2.72 -14.01 -33.18
N ALA A 123 -3.49 -14.70 -34.01
CA ALA A 123 -3.08 -15.46 -35.17
C ALA A 123 -1.87 -14.80 -35.87
N GLY A 124 -0.77 -15.53 -35.93
CA GLY A 124 0.39 -15.18 -36.72
C GLY A 124 -0.02 -14.97 -38.17
N HIS A 125 0.08 -13.73 -38.64
CA HIS A 125 -0.01 -13.43 -40.06
C HIS A 125 1.30 -13.80 -40.74
N ASP A 126 1.21 -14.94 -41.41
CA ASP A 126 1.98 -15.38 -42.56
C ASP A 126 2.23 -14.24 -43.57
N HIS A 127 3.51 -14.05 -43.91
CA HIS A 127 3.94 -13.50 -45.19
C HIS A 127 5.09 -14.35 -45.74
N GLY A 128 4.73 -15.36 -46.53
CA GLY A 128 5.62 -15.92 -47.53
C GLY A 128 5.93 -14.92 -48.64
N ASP A 129 7.19 -14.89 -49.09
CA ASP A 129 7.54 -15.47 -50.40
C ASP A 129 9.07 -15.49 -50.63
N GLU A 130 9.55 -16.72 -50.83
CA GLU A 130 10.61 -17.23 -51.69
C GLU A 130 11.72 -16.31 -52.29
N ALA A 131 12.99 -16.69 -52.07
CA ALA A 131 13.83 -17.44 -53.03
C ALA A 131 15.35 -17.11 -53.00
N LYS A 132 16.16 -18.18 -52.87
CA LYS A 132 17.49 -18.45 -53.49
C LYS A 132 18.79 -17.99 -52.80
N ALA A 133 19.44 -19.00 -52.21
CA ALA A 133 20.78 -19.53 -52.52
C ALA A 133 22.07 -18.69 -52.37
N ALA A 134 23.03 -19.34 -51.69
CA ALA A 134 24.49 -19.36 -51.87
C ALA A 134 25.35 -18.32 -51.13
N GLY A 135 26.05 -18.83 -50.10
CA GLY A 135 27.47 -18.67 -49.75
C GLY A 135 28.18 -17.31 -49.88
N HIS A 136 28.84 -16.88 -48.80
CA HIS A 136 30.31 -16.79 -48.72
C HIS A 136 30.79 -16.29 -47.35
N ASP A 137 31.94 -16.83 -46.94
CA ASP A 137 32.83 -16.30 -45.91
C ASP A 137 33.25 -14.85 -46.23
N HIS A 138 33.69 -14.10 -45.21
CA HIS A 138 35.05 -13.55 -45.13
C HIS A 138 35.26 -12.67 -43.90
N ASP A 139 36.38 -12.93 -43.23
CA ASP A 139 37.16 -12.01 -42.40
C ASP A 139 37.31 -10.62 -43.03
N HIS A 140 37.45 -9.58 -42.21
CA HIS A 140 38.73 -8.88 -42.02
C HIS A 140 38.59 -7.64 -41.12
N ASP A 141 39.58 -7.51 -40.23
CA ASP A 141 40.10 -6.28 -39.64
C ASP A 141 40.14 -5.11 -40.63
N HIS A 142 40.11 -3.87 -40.11
CA HIS A 142 41.14 -2.88 -40.43
C HIS A 142 41.00 -1.62 -39.54
N ASP A 143 42.08 -1.33 -38.80
CA ASP A 143 42.53 0.01 -38.41
C ASP A 143 42.53 0.97 -39.63
N HIS A 144 42.38 2.28 -39.39
CA HIS A 144 43.37 3.27 -39.83
C HIS A 144 43.03 4.70 -39.36
N ASP A 145 44.06 5.32 -38.77
CA ASP A 145 44.32 6.76 -38.65
C ASP A 145 44.21 7.52 -39.99
N HIS A 146 43.80 8.79 -39.93
CA HIS A 146 44.65 9.98 -40.23
C HIS A 146 43.82 11.22 -40.60
N ASP A 147 44.02 12.26 -39.78
CA ASP A 147 44.53 13.60 -40.14
C ASP A 147 44.00 14.44 -41.33
N HIS A 148 43.73 15.71 -40.98
CA HIS A 148 44.24 16.97 -41.55
C HIS A 148 43.30 18.01 -42.22
N ASP A 149 43.77 19.25 -41.98
CA ASP A 149 43.54 20.57 -42.60
C ASP A 149 42.32 21.40 -42.16
N HIS A 150 42.42 22.62 -41.58
CA HIS A 150 43.29 23.82 -41.65
C HIS A 150 42.59 25.03 -42.32
N ASP A 151 42.98 26.22 -41.83
CA ASP A 151 42.82 27.60 -42.37
C ASP A 151 41.63 28.46 -41.90
N HIS A 152 41.75 29.77 -41.63
CA HIS A 152 42.82 30.72 -41.22
C HIS A 152 42.16 32.12 -41.08
N ALA A 153 42.77 33.02 -40.27
CA ALA A 153 42.90 34.50 -40.43
C ALA A 153 42.77 35.23 -39.07
N GLU A 154 43.87 35.65 -38.43
CA GLU A 154 44.60 36.94 -38.59
C GLU A 154 43.97 38.15 -37.86
N ALA A 155 44.58 38.59 -36.76
CA ALA A 155 45.23 39.91 -36.62
C ALA A 155 45.33 40.44 -35.15
N ALA A 156 46.58 40.57 -34.70
CA ALA A 156 47.19 41.69 -33.96
C ALA A 156 46.55 42.39 -32.73
N LYS A 157 47.27 42.20 -31.59
CA LYS A 157 47.75 43.17 -30.58
C LYS A 157 46.75 43.97 -29.71
N ALA A 158 46.90 43.87 -28.37
CA ALA A 158 47.53 44.90 -27.51
C ALA A 158 47.21 44.73 -26.00
N GLU A 159 48.27 44.85 -25.17
CA GLU A 159 48.35 45.48 -23.83
C GLU A 159 47.83 44.74 -22.56
N ASP A 160 48.82 44.29 -21.77
CA ASP A 160 49.04 44.46 -20.31
C ASP A 160 47.85 44.73 -19.35
N HIS A 161 47.67 43.86 -18.34
CA HIS A 161 47.88 44.18 -16.92
C HIS A 161 47.42 43.07 -15.95
N ALA A 162 48.17 42.98 -14.85
CA ALA A 162 48.11 42.02 -13.75
C ALA A 162 46.81 41.99 -12.94
N HIS A 163 46.53 40.86 -12.28
CA HIS A 163 46.11 40.64 -10.87
C HIS A 163 45.81 39.13 -10.69
N ASP A 164 46.60 38.38 -9.94
CA ASP A 164 46.55 38.13 -8.48
C ASP A 164 45.51 37.07 -8.06
N ASP A 165 46.05 35.99 -7.50
CA ASP A 165 45.52 34.90 -6.65
C ASP A 165 44.00 34.60 -6.55
N HIS A 166 43.61 33.35 -6.83
CA HIS A 166 43.21 32.34 -5.82
C HIS A 166 42.34 31.17 -6.36
N ALA A 167 42.66 29.99 -5.83
CA ALA A 167 41.76 28.91 -5.39
C ALA A 167 40.98 28.05 -6.42
N GLY A 168 41.63 26.94 -6.76
CA GLY A 168 41.15 25.56 -6.84
C GLY A 168 39.66 25.24 -6.93
N HIS A 169 39.31 24.45 -7.96
CA HIS A 169 38.27 23.43 -7.87
C HIS A 169 38.65 22.20 -8.71
N ASP A 170 38.72 21.06 -8.03
CA ASP A 170 38.87 19.72 -8.60
C ASP A 170 37.67 19.35 -9.48
N HIS A 171 37.96 18.84 -10.68
CA HIS A 171 36.97 18.22 -11.56
C HIS A 171 37.03 16.69 -11.38
N ALA A 172 36.13 16.15 -10.59
CA ALA A 172 35.84 14.72 -10.59
C ALA A 172 34.80 14.41 -11.68
N ALA A 173 35.17 13.51 -12.59
CA ALA A 173 34.37 13.03 -13.69
C ALA A 173 33.08 12.33 -13.19
N HIS A 174 31.94 12.71 -13.77
CA HIS A 174 30.70 11.96 -13.65
C HIS A 174 30.61 10.99 -14.83
N ASP A 175 30.79 9.71 -14.50
CA ASP A 175 30.40 8.58 -15.33
C ASP A 175 28.87 8.49 -15.31
N HIS A 176 28.25 8.49 -16.48
CA HIS A 176 26.80 8.41 -16.62
C HIS A 176 26.43 6.99 -17.06
N ASP A 177 26.14 6.14 -16.07
CA ASP A 177 25.41 4.89 -16.31
C ASP A 177 23.98 5.22 -16.73
N SER A 178 23.70 5.05 -18.02
CA SER A 178 22.35 5.08 -18.59
C SER A 178 21.65 3.77 -18.27
N HIS A 179 20.82 3.78 -17.23
CA HIS A 179 19.82 2.72 -17.04
C HIS A 179 18.59 3.04 -17.91
N ASP A 180 18.49 2.33 -19.03
CA ASP A 180 17.24 2.14 -19.76
C ASP A 180 16.24 1.44 -18.84
N HIS A 181 15.20 2.16 -18.40
CA HIS A 181 14.09 1.61 -17.65
C HIS A 181 13.04 1.07 -18.61
N GLU A 182 13.21 -0.19 -19.03
CA GLU A 182 12.13 -0.95 -19.65
C GLU A 182 11.04 -1.31 -18.61
N GLY A 183 9.78 -1.03 -18.98
CA GLY A 183 8.50 -1.39 -18.36
C GLY A 183 8.48 -2.09 -16.99
N HIS A 184 8.17 -1.32 -15.94
CA HIS A 184 7.75 -1.89 -14.65
C HIS A 184 6.32 -2.45 -14.74
N THR A 185 6.19 -3.75 -15.03
CA THR A 185 5.04 -4.53 -14.58
C THR A 185 5.17 -4.70 -13.06
N HIS A 186 4.18 -4.23 -12.30
CA HIS A 186 4.19 -4.28 -10.85
C HIS A 186 4.08 -5.74 -10.37
N SER A 187 5.22 -6.37 -10.08
CA SER A 187 5.29 -7.71 -9.49
C SER A 187 5.38 -7.60 -7.97
N GLY A 188 4.51 -8.29 -7.23
CA GLY A 188 4.58 -8.37 -5.77
C GLY A 188 3.23 -8.66 -5.13
N VAL A 189 3.29 -9.01 -3.84
CA VAL A 189 2.11 -9.24 -3.01
C VAL A 189 1.39 -7.91 -2.80
N ASP A 190 0.09 -7.88 -3.09
CA ASP A 190 -0.77 -6.75 -2.81
C ASP A 190 -0.94 -6.59 -1.28
N PRO A 191 -0.54 -5.45 -0.69
CA PRO A 191 -0.62 -5.20 0.75
C PRO A 191 -2.03 -4.88 1.25
N HIS A 192 -3.01 -4.64 0.38
CA HIS A 192 -4.37 -4.17 0.71
C HIS A 192 -5.29 -5.24 1.31
N ALA A 193 -4.71 -6.23 1.98
CA ALA A 193 -5.36 -7.43 2.46
C ALA A 193 -6.45 -7.19 3.52
N TRP A 194 -6.48 -6.03 4.18
CA TRP A 194 -7.52 -5.69 5.17
C TRP A 194 -8.89 -5.46 4.54
N LEU A 195 -8.94 -5.21 3.22
CA LEU A 195 -10.17 -5.01 2.49
C LEU A 195 -10.95 -6.31 2.27
N ASP A 196 -10.34 -7.46 2.52
CA ASP A 196 -11.03 -8.75 2.64
C ASP A 196 -11.47 -8.97 4.11
N PRO A 197 -12.78 -9.03 4.41
CA PRO A 197 -13.29 -9.32 5.74
C PRO A 197 -12.79 -10.65 6.33
N ALA A 198 -12.52 -11.67 5.50
CA ALA A 198 -11.98 -12.95 5.94
C ALA A 198 -10.58 -12.79 6.53
N ASN A 199 -9.73 -11.94 5.93
CA ASN A 199 -8.42 -11.60 6.46
C ASN A 199 -8.52 -10.85 7.79
N ALA A 200 -9.42 -9.86 7.89
CA ALA A 200 -9.60 -9.12 9.15
C ALA A 200 -10.03 -10.04 10.31
N LYS A 201 -10.83 -11.08 10.04
CA LYS A 201 -11.17 -12.11 11.05
C LYS A 201 -9.96 -12.91 11.50
N VAL A 202 -9.09 -13.30 10.57
CA VAL A 202 -7.83 -14.00 10.88
C VAL A 202 -6.95 -13.09 11.74
N TRP A 203 -6.83 -11.83 11.37
CA TRP A 203 -6.01 -10.84 12.07
C TRP A 203 -6.50 -10.58 13.49
N ALA A 204 -7.82 -10.47 13.71
CA ALA A 204 -8.37 -10.36 15.06
C ALA A 204 -7.94 -11.54 15.95
N GLY A 205 -7.94 -12.76 15.41
CA GLY A 205 -7.46 -13.95 16.09
C GLY A 205 -5.95 -13.93 16.36
N ALA A 206 -5.14 -13.54 15.38
CA ALA A 206 -3.69 -13.43 15.51
C ALA A 206 -3.27 -12.38 16.55
N ILE A 207 -3.93 -11.22 16.55
CA ILE A 207 -3.71 -10.15 17.53
C ILE A 207 -4.06 -10.64 18.94
N ALA A 208 -5.21 -11.32 19.12
CA ALA A 208 -5.57 -11.86 20.43
C ALA A 208 -4.60 -12.91 20.92
N ALA A 209 -4.10 -13.78 20.04
CA ALA A 209 -3.11 -14.79 20.39
C ALA A 209 -1.80 -14.15 20.86
N GLU A 210 -1.31 -13.14 20.14
CA GLU A 210 -0.06 -12.46 20.48
C GLU A 210 -0.19 -11.62 21.76
N LEU A 211 -1.31 -10.90 21.93
CA LEU A 211 -1.60 -10.19 23.18
C LEU A 211 -1.73 -11.15 24.36
N SER A 212 -2.39 -12.30 24.20
CA SER A 212 -2.50 -13.33 25.25
C SER A 212 -1.14 -13.93 25.62
N ARG A 213 -0.21 -14.00 24.67
CA ARG A 213 1.17 -14.46 24.92
C ARG A 213 1.95 -13.46 25.75
N LEU A 214 1.77 -12.16 25.50
CA LEU A 214 2.45 -11.05 26.18
C LEU A 214 1.81 -10.69 27.52
N ASP A 215 0.49 -10.84 27.64
CA ASP A 215 -0.31 -10.58 28.83
C ASP A 215 -1.27 -11.77 29.12
N PRO A 216 -0.75 -12.84 29.77
CA PRO A 216 -1.54 -14.04 30.07
C PRO A 216 -2.67 -13.80 31.07
N GLU A 217 -2.61 -12.74 31.87
CA GLU A 217 -3.64 -12.42 32.88
C GLU A 217 -4.94 -11.97 32.20
N ASN A 218 -4.84 -11.30 31.05
CA ASN A 218 -5.98 -10.84 30.26
C ASN A 218 -6.31 -11.73 29.04
N ALA A 219 -5.63 -12.88 28.87
CA ALA A 219 -5.79 -13.76 27.71
C ALA A 219 -7.26 -14.14 27.41
N ALA A 220 -8.05 -14.43 28.44
CA ALA A 220 -9.46 -14.77 28.27
C ALA A 220 -10.30 -13.60 27.71
N THR A 221 -9.96 -12.36 28.10
CA THR A 221 -10.60 -11.14 27.60
C THR A 221 -10.23 -10.90 26.14
N TYR A 222 -8.96 -11.00 25.75
CA TYR A 222 -8.55 -10.87 24.35
C TYR A 222 -9.22 -11.90 23.45
N ALA A 223 -9.30 -13.16 23.89
CA ALA A 223 -9.97 -14.22 23.14
C ALA A 223 -11.48 -13.95 22.99
N ALA A 224 -12.15 -13.50 24.04
CA ALA A 224 -13.57 -13.13 23.98
C ALA A 224 -13.82 -11.93 23.07
N ASN A 225 -12.97 -10.91 23.14
CA ASN A 225 -13.05 -9.72 22.30
C ASN A 225 -12.80 -10.05 20.83
N ALA A 226 -11.81 -10.88 20.52
CA ALA A 226 -11.57 -11.35 19.15
C ALA A 226 -12.75 -12.15 18.60
N ALA A 227 -13.36 -13.02 19.40
CA ALA A 227 -14.56 -13.74 18.97
C ALA A 227 -15.74 -12.79 18.69
N ALA A 228 -15.90 -11.74 19.49
CA ALA A 228 -16.90 -10.69 19.25
C ALA A 228 -16.59 -9.86 17.99
N ALA A 229 -15.33 -9.49 17.78
CA ALA A 229 -14.85 -8.81 16.58
C ALA A 229 -15.11 -9.65 15.32
N GLN A 230 -14.79 -10.95 15.35
CA GLN A 230 -15.03 -11.87 14.25
C GLN A 230 -16.52 -11.99 13.92
N ALA A 231 -17.39 -12.09 14.93
CA ALA A 231 -18.84 -12.12 14.73
C ALA A 231 -19.39 -10.80 14.17
N ARG A 232 -18.81 -9.66 14.58
CA ARG A 232 -19.13 -8.34 14.02
C ARG A 232 -18.74 -8.25 12.55
N ILE A 233 -17.54 -8.72 12.20
CA ILE A 233 -17.05 -8.76 10.81
C ILE A 233 -17.90 -9.70 9.96
N ASP A 234 -18.32 -10.86 10.48
CA ASP A 234 -19.26 -11.75 9.77
C ASP A 234 -20.61 -11.08 9.46
N ALA A 235 -21.13 -10.30 10.40
CA ALA A 235 -22.37 -9.56 10.19
C ALA A 235 -22.20 -8.44 9.15
N LEU A 236 -21.08 -7.72 9.22
CA LEU A 236 -20.71 -6.69 8.26
C LEU A 236 -20.55 -7.29 6.85
N ASP A 237 -19.82 -8.38 6.72
CA ASP A 237 -19.62 -9.07 5.45
C ASP A 237 -20.94 -9.46 4.79
N ALA A 238 -21.85 -10.08 5.54
CA ALA A 238 -23.18 -10.43 5.05
C ALA A 238 -24.02 -9.20 4.64
N GLU A 239 -23.92 -8.10 5.38
CA GLU A 239 -24.56 -6.81 5.05
C GLU A 239 -24.04 -6.27 3.69
N LEU A 240 -22.72 -6.23 3.52
CA LEU A 240 -22.08 -5.68 2.34
C LEU A 240 -22.29 -6.57 1.11
N ALA A 241 -22.23 -7.89 1.25
CA ALA A 241 -22.53 -8.83 0.18
C ALA A 241 -23.95 -8.62 -0.37
N ALA A 242 -24.94 -8.43 0.51
CA ALA A 242 -26.31 -8.14 0.10
C ALA A 242 -26.45 -6.76 -0.57
N GLN A 243 -25.70 -5.76 -0.09
CA GLN A 243 -25.70 -4.40 -0.63
C GLN A 243 -25.05 -4.33 -2.03
N LEU A 244 -23.99 -5.09 -2.25
CA LEU A 244 -23.15 -5.06 -3.46
C LEU A 244 -23.64 -5.99 -4.56
N ALA A 245 -24.35 -7.07 -4.24
CA ALA A 245 -24.85 -8.04 -5.22
C ALA A 245 -25.58 -7.42 -6.43
N PRO A 246 -26.41 -6.36 -6.31
CA PRO A 246 -27.09 -5.73 -7.45
C PRO A 246 -26.17 -4.96 -8.41
N VAL A 247 -24.90 -4.75 -8.05
CA VAL A 247 -23.92 -4.00 -8.85
C VAL A 247 -22.68 -4.81 -9.19
N ALA A 248 -22.66 -6.12 -8.89
CA ALA A 248 -21.49 -6.97 -9.03
C ALA A 248 -20.95 -7.06 -10.47
N ASP A 249 -21.84 -7.14 -11.45
CA ASP A 249 -21.52 -7.23 -12.88
C ASP A 249 -21.28 -5.87 -13.55
N LYS A 250 -21.37 -4.77 -12.81
CA LYS A 250 -21.26 -3.41 -13.35
C LYS A 250 -19.80 -2.95 -13.33
N PRO A 251 -19.17 -2.71 -14.48
CA PRO A 251 -17.76 -2.40 -14.53
C PRO A 251 -17.48 -0.97 -14.02
N PHE A 252 -16.40 -0.81 -13.26
CA PHE A 252 -15.92 0.49 -12.82
C PHE A 252 -14.39 0.57 -12.84
N VAL A 253 -13.90 1.82 -12.82
CA VAL A 253 -12.48 2.15 -12.75
C VAL A 253 -12.21 2.86 -11.43
N VAL A 254 -11.07 2.55 -10.83
CA VAL A 254 -10.57 3.17 -9.59
C VAL A 254 -9.29 3.97 -9.86
N TYR A 255 -8.93 4.86 -8.95
CA TYR A 255 -7.68 5.59 -9.05
C TYR A 255 -6.47 4.67 -8.85
N HIS A 256 -6.32 4.07 -7.67
CA HIS A 256 -5.22 3.16 -7.37
C HIS A 256 -5.71 1.70 -7.28
N ASP A 257 -4.82 0.75 -7.59
CA ASP A 257 -5.08 -0.69 -7.53
C ASP A 257 -5.12 -1.25 -6.08
N ALA A 258 -6.00 -0.71 -5.23
CA ALA A 258 -6.17 -1.13 -3.82
C ALA A 258 -7.10 -2.33 -3.68
N TYR A 259 -8.08 -2.36 -4.58
CA TYR A 259 -9.40 -2.85 -4.22
C TYR A 259 -9.57 -4.33 -4.55
N GLY A 260 -8.55 -5.00 -5.10
CA GLY A 260 -8.68 -6.35 -5.60
C GLY A 260 -9.15 -7.37 -4.54
N TYR A 261 -8.73 -7.24 -3.27
CA TYR A 261 -9.24 -8.07 -2.18
C TYR A 261 -10.74 -7.86 -1.97
N PHE A 262 -11.19 -6.60 -1.95
CA PHE A 262 -12.60 -6.24 -1.82
C PHE A 262 -13.41 -6.74 -3.02
N THR A 263 -12.91 -6.53 -4.23
CA THR A 263 -13.64 -6.86 -5.47
C THR A 263 -13.69 -8.36 -5.68
N SER A 264 -12.61 -9.09 -5.41
CA SER A 264 -12.57 -10.55 -5.49
C SER A 264 -13.53 -11.18 -4.48
N HIS A 265 -13.51 -10.70 -3.22
CA HIS A 265 -14.39 -11.19 -2.15
C HIS A 265 -15.88 -11.00 -2.46
N TYR A 266 -16.28 -9.83 -2.99
CA TYR A 266 -17.68 -9.53 -3.30
C TYR A 266 -18.08 -9.80 -4.77
N GLY A 267 -17.18 -10.34 -5.60
CA GLY A 267 -17.43 -10.62 -7.02
C GLY A 267 -17.72 -9.37 -7.86
N LEU A 268 -17.10 -8.25 -7.55
CA LEU A 268 -17.28 -6.98 -8.26
C LEU A 268 -16.40 -6.90 -9.51
N THR A 269 -16.91 -6.24 -10.54
CA THR A 269 -16.21 -6.07 -11.82
C THR A 269 -15.37 -4.79 -11.83
N MET A 270 -14.11 -4.88 -11.44
CA MET A 270 -13.14 -3.77 -11.61
C MET A 270 -12.52 -3.83 -13.00
N ALA A 271 -12.82 -2.85 -13.85
CA ALA A 271 -12.31 -2.76 -15.22
C ALA A 271 -10.84 -2.29 -15.28
N GLY A 272 -10.35 -1.67 -14.20
CA GLY A 272 -8.94 -1.35 -14.03
C GLY A 272 -8.68 -0.18 -13.09
N ALA A 273 -7.39 0.02 -12.79
CA ALA A 273 -6.89 1.16 -12.04
C ALA A 273 -6.08 2.14 -12.92
N VAL A 274 -6.08 3.42 -12.52
CA VAL A 274 -5.28 4.49 -13.14
C VAL A 274 -3.80 4.32 -12.79
N ALA A 275 -3.50 4.11 -11.52
CA ALA A 275 -2.18 3.80 -10.98
C ALA A 275 -2.16 2.33 -10.50
N LEU A 276 -1.18 1.56 -10.93
CA LEU A 276 -1.00 0.14 -10.55
C LEU A 276 -0.24 -0.04 -9.22
N GLY A 277 -0.05 1.06 -8.49
CA GLY A 277 0.59 1.09 -7.17
C GLY A 277 0.72 2.51 -6.65
N ASP A 278 0.80 2.65 -5.33
CA ASP A 278 0.49 3.87 -4.57
C ASP A 278 1.44 5.06 -4.72
N ALA A 279 2.61 4.82 -5.31
CA ALA A 279 3.62 5.85 -5.54
C ALA A 279 3.99 6.02 -7.02
N SER A 280 3.32 5.31 -7.93
CA SER A 280 3.63 5.35 -9.35
C SER A 280 2.79 6.40 -10.07
N SER A 281 3.45 7.34 -10.75
CA SER A 281 2.74 8.22 -11.69
C SER A 281 2.15 7.34 -12.80
N PRO A 282 0.87 7.54 -13.16
CA PRO A 282 0.25 6.76 -14.22
C PRO A 282 1.03 6.91 -15.53
N GLY A 283 1.44 5.79 -16.11
CA GLY A 283 2.11 5.78 -17.41
C GLY A 283 1.16 6.29 -18.51
N ALA A 284 1.68 7.09 -19.45
CA ALA A 284 0.86 7.64 -20.55
C ALA A 284 0.18 6.55 -21.41
N ALA A 285 0.81 5.38 -21.54
CA ALA A 285 0.20 4.23 -22.23
C ALA A 285 -1.03 3.70 -21.49
N ARG A 286 -0.94 3.55 -20.16
CA ARG A 286 -2.03 3.12 -19.30
C ARG A 286 -3.20 4.08 -19.35
N LEU A 287 -2.94 5.39 -19.27
CA LEU A 287 -3.98 6.41 -19.38
C LEU A 287 -4.72 6.32 -20.72
N ARG A 288 -4.02 6.08 -21.84
CA ARG A 288 -4.67 5.91 -23.15
C ARG A 288 -5.53 4.66 -23.21
N GLU A 289 -5.03 3.52 -22.73
CA GLU A 289 -5.76 2.25 -22.68
C GLU A 289 -7.04 2.38 -21.85
N LEU A 290 -6.92 2.95 -20.65
CA LEU A 290 -8.05 3.13 -19.75
C LEU A 290 -9.06 4.14 -20.31
N SER A 291 -8.60 5.24 -20.92
CA SER A 291 -9.50 6.20 -21.58
C SER A 291 -10.26 5.57 -22.74
N ALA A 292 -9.63 4.68 -23.52
CA ALA A 292 -10.31 3.93 -24.58
C ALA A 292 -11.38 2.99 -23.99
N THR A 293 -11.03 2.26 -22.93
CA THR A 293 -11.96 1.38 -22.19
C THR A 293 -13.20 2.16 -21.72
N VAL A 294 -13.01 3.33 -21.13
CA VAL A 294 -14.11 4.20 -20.66
C VAL A 294 -14.95 4.72 -21.84
N ALA A 295 -14.31 5.19 -22.92
CA ALA A 295 -15.00 5.72 -24.09
C ALA A 295 -15.85 4.67 -24.83
N GLU A 296 -15.42 3.41 -24.82
CA GLU A 296 -16.13 2.27 -25.42
C GLU A 296 -17.27 1.73 -24.53
N GLY A 297 -17.46 2.31 -23.34
CA GLY A 297 -18.49 1.89 -22.39
C GLY A 297 -18.07 0.72 -21.50
N GLY A 298 -16.77 0.40 -21.45
CA GLY A 298 -16.18 -0.61 -20.58
C GLY A 298 -16.13 -0.23 -19.10
N ALA A 299 -16.63 0.95 -18.71
CA ALA A 299 -16.80 1.37 -17.33
C ALA A 299 -18.02 2.29 -17.17
N LEU A 300 -18.89 2.00 -16.19
CA LEU A 300 -20.05 2.83 -15.85
C LEU A 300 -19.71 3.97 -14.91
N CYS A 301 -18.74 3.75 -14.03
CA CYS A 301 -18.28 4.70 -13.03
C CYS A 301 -16.76 4.75 -12.97
N LEU A 302 -16.21 5.94 -12.77
CA LEU A 302 -14.83 6.16 -12.40
C LEU A 302 -14.81 6.75 -10.99
N PHE A 303 -13.97 6.21 -10.12
CA PHE A 303 -13.86 6.62 -8.73
C PHE A 303 -12.54 7.33 -8.48
N PRO A 304 -12.56 8.61 -8.04
CA PRO A 304 -11.38 9.25 -7.48
C PRO A 304 -11.05 8.65 -6.11
N GLU A 305 -9.94 9.08 -5.52
CA GLU A 305 -9.50 8.63 -4.20
C GLU A 305 -9.21 9.81 -3.28
N ALA A 306 -9.51 9.68 -1.98
CA ALA A 306 -9.47 10.78 -1.02
C ALA A 306 -8.07 11.43 -0.88
N GLN A 307 -7.01 10.65 -1.07
CA GLN A 307 -5.61 11.06 -0.93
C GLN A 307 -5.00 11.60 -2.24
N HIS A 308 -5.77 11.59 -3.34
CA HIS A 308 -5.26 11.88 -4.68
C HIS A 308 -6.05 13.00 -5.38
N ASP A 309 -5.40 13.69 -6.33
CA ASP A 309 -6.06 14.71 -7.15
C ASP A 309 -7.08 14.06 -8.11
N PRO A 310 -8.37 14.42 -8.05
CA PRO A 310 -9.40 13.82 -8.91
C PRO A 310 -9.33 14.27 -10.37
N ALA A 311 -8.44 15.20 -10.75
CA ALA A 311 -8.37 15.78 -12.09
C ALA A 311 -8.24 14.73 -13.20
N LEU A 312 -7.38 13.71 -13.02
CA LEU A 312 -7.18 12.65 -14.01
C LEU A 312 -8.45 11.81 -14.20
N VAL A 313 -9.11 11.45 -13.10
CA VAL A 313 -10.38 10.69 -13.14
C VAL A 313 -11.48 11.51 -13.81
N THR A 314 -11.56 12.79 -13.48
CA THR A 314 -12.56 13.71 -14.06
C THR A 314 -12.33 13.86 -15.56
N GLN A 315 -11.07 14.08 -15.98
CA GLN A 315 -10.70 14.23 -17.38
C GLN A 315 -11.03 12.99 -18.22
N MET A 316 -10.83 11.78 -17.70
CA MET A 316 -11.18 10.55 -18.44
C MET A 316 -12.68 10.35 -18.60
N ALA A 317 -13.49 10.86 -17.66
CA ALA A 317 -14.94 10.78 -17.76
C ALA A 317 -15.53 11.83 -18.72
N GLU A 318 -14.84 12.96 -18.92
CA GLU A 318 -15.31 14.05 -19.80
C GLU A 318 -15.59 13.58 -21.23
N GLY A 319 -16.78 13.92 -21.74
CA GLY A 319 -17.20 13.54 -23.09
C GLY A 319 -17.62 12.07 -23.25
N THR A 320 -17.64 11.29 -22.16
CA THR A 320 -18.11 9.90 -22.14
C THR A 320 -19.48 9.77 -21.46
N ALA A 321 -20.06 8.57 -21.47
CA ALA A 321 -21.28 8.27 -20.72
C ALA A 321 -21.00 7.84 -19.26
N ALA A 322 -19.72 7.67 -18.90
CA ALA A 322 -19.35 7.23 -17.57
C ALA A 322 -19.53 8.34 -16.53
N ARG A 323 -19.84 7.94 -15.30
CA ARG A 323 -20.07 8.87 -14.18
C ARG A 323 -18.87 8.93 -13.26
N VAL A 324 -18.66 10.08 -12.60
CA VAL A 324 -17.66 10.21 -11.56
C VAL A 324 -18.33 9.94 -10.21
N GLY A 325 -17.88 8.89 -9.52
CA GLY A 325 -18.35 8.54 -8.18
C GLY A 325 -17.78 9.45 -7.10
N ALA A 326 -18.29 9.30 -5.87
CA ALA A 326 -17.62 9.88 -4.69
C ALA A 326 -16.23 9.25 -4.51
N ALA A 327 -15.30 9.98 -3.91
CA ALA A 327 -13.97 9.46 -3.66
C ALA A 327 -14.02 8.20 -2.78
N LEU A 328 -13.28 7.17 -3.19
CA LEU A 328 -13.01 6.01 -2.35
C LEU A 328 -11.83 6.32 -1.43
N ASP A 329 -11.75 5.63 -0.30
CA ASP A 329 -10.72 5.83 0.71
C ASP A 329 -10.36 4.45 1.27
N PRO A 330 -9.42 3.72 0.66
CA PRO A 330 -9.17 2.31 0.97
C PRO A 330 -8.57 2.13 2.37
N GLU A 331 -7.90 3.16 2.89
CA GLU A 331 -7.29 3.17 4.23
C GLU A 331 -8.22 3.78 5.30
N GLY A 332 -9.32 4.42 4.91
CA GLY A 332 -10.19 5.14 5.84
C GLY A 332 -9.51 6.36 6.48
N SER A 333 -8.64 7.05 5.75
CA SER A 333 -7.88 8.22 6.24
C SER A 333 -8.78 9.37 6.71
N THR A 334 -10.01 9.42 6.23
CA THR A 334 -11.02 10.42 6.59
C THR A 334 -11.86 10.03 7.81
N ILE A 335 -11.77 8.78 8.27
CA ILE A 335 -12.55 8.20 9.37
C ILE A 335 -11.81 8.41 10.69
N ASP A 336 -12.54 8.78 11.75
CA ASP A 336 -11.94 8.90 13.08
C ASP A 336 -11.51 7.52 13.60
N ALA A 337 -10.29 7.42 14.11
CA ALA A 337 -9.74 6.16 14.61
C ALA A 337 -10.53 5.63 15.82
N GLY A 338 -10.74 4.31 15.86
CA GLY A 338 -11.45 3.64 16.95
C GLY A 338 -11.94 2.25 16.55
N PRO A 339 -12.57 1.51 17.46
CA PRO A 339 -13.06 0.16 17.20
C PRO A 339 -14.13 0.12 16.10
N ASP A 340 -14.84 1.22 15.87
CA ASP A 340 -15.87 1.31 14.83
C ASP A 340 -15.35 1.62 13.43
N ALA A 341 -14.08 2.03 13.31
CA ALA A 341 -13.55 2.56 12.05
C ALA A 341 -13.45 1.52 10.93
N TYR A 342 -13.19 0.25 11.25
CA TYR A 342 -13.13 -0.83 10.25
C TYR A 342 -14.49 -1.02 9.55
N ASP A 343 -15.58 -1.06 10.31
CA ASP A 343 -16.93 -1.18 9.74
C ASP A 343 -17.32 0.06 8.94
N ALA A 344 -16.97 1.24 9.46
CA ALA A 344 -17.24 2.50 8.78
C ALA A 344 -16.52 2.57 7.43
N LEU A 345 -15.28 2.08 7.36
CA LEU A 345 -14.49 1.98 6.14
C LEU A 345 -15.20 1.14 5.08
N LEU A 346 -15.50 -0.13 5.40
CA LEU A 346 -16.08 -1.02 4.38
C LEU A 346 -17.50 -0.60 3.98
N ARG A 347 -18.31 -0.07 4.91
CA ARG A 347 -19.63 0.50 4.58
C ARG A 347 -19.53 1.72 3.68
N ALA A 348 -18.54 2.59 3.89
CA ALA A 348 -18.33 3.77 3.05
C ALA A 348 -17.95 3.36 1.62
N LEU A 349 -17.03 2.40 1.47
CA LEU A 349 -16.66 1.84 0.16
C LEU A 349 -17.88 1.27 -0.57
N ALA A 350 -18.63 0.36 0.09
CA ALA A 350 -19.79 -0.26 -0.53
C ALA A 350 -20.88 0.77 -0.90
N SER A 351 -21.14 1.74 -0.02
CA SER A 351 -22.15 2.78 -0.26
C SER A 351 -21.76 3.68 -1.43
N ASN A 352 -20.49 4.08 -1.53
CA ASN A 352 -20.01 4.91 -2.64
C ASN A 352 -20.07 4.16 -3.97
N LEU A 353 -19.66 2.90 -3.99
CA LEU A 353 -19.75 2.03 -5.16
C LEU A 353 -21.19 1.90 -5.63
N VAL A 354 -22.11 1.52 -4.73
CA VAL A 354 -23.53 1.32 -5.04
C VAL A 354 -24.20 2.61 -5.49
N ALA A 355 -23.91 3.73 -4.82
CA ALA A 355 -24.49 5.03 -5.15
C ALA A 355 -24.18 5.45 -6.59
N CYS A 356 -22.93 5.26 -7.04
CA CYS A 356 -22.61 5.52 -8.45
C CYS A 356 -23.18 4.41 -9.34
N LEU A 357 -22.90 3.15 -9.08
CA LEU A 357 -23.22 2.05 -10.01
C LEU A 357 -24.73 1.85 -10.25
N ASN A 358 -25.61 2.30 -9.36
CA ASN A 358 -27.06 2.13 -9.53
C ASN A 358 -27.79 3.14 -10.40
N GLY A 359 -27.25 4.35 -10.62
CA GLY A 359 -28.01 5.38 -11.34
C GLY A 359 -28.30 6.56 -10.45
#